data_AF-A0AA39FE25-F1
#
_entry.id   AF-A0AA39FE25-F1
#
_cell.length_a   1.000
_cell.length_b   1.000
_cell.length_c   1.000
_cell.angle_alpha   90.00
_cell.angle_beta   90.00
_cell.angle_gamma   90.00
#
_symmetry.space_group_name_H-M   'P 1'
#
loop_
_entity.id
_entity.type
_entity.pdbx_description
1 polymer ?
#
loop_
_entity_poly.entity_id
_entity_poly.type
_entity_poly.pdbx_seq_one_letter_code
_entity_poly.pdbx_strand_id
1 'polypeptide(L)'
;MAGYAPRDYAEMIRFYCQNDCVAAVAARAYAAAYPNAAAKPTGKTIQRAWSRLVETGSVMPNKKECGAHATVLTVQNCEAVLDRFQQDGKRSIRDVARELDISRSSVHRVLKEEKLHAYHYSRVQELKDEDRERR
;
A
#
# COMPACT_ATOMS: atom_id res chain seq x y z
N MET A 1 -5.99 -10.54 13.37
CA MET A 1 -7.30 -10.06 13.88
C MET A 1 -8.32 -10.27 12.79
N ALA A 2 -9.41 -10.99 13.06
CA ALA A 2 -10.51 -11.10 12.11
C ALA A 2 -11.05 -9.69 11.80
N GLY A 3 -11.15 -9.36 10.52
CA GLY A 3 -11.73 -8.09 10.10
C GLY A 3 -13.25 -8.14 10.26
N TYR A 4 -13.84 -7.09 10.82
CA TYR A 4 -15.29 -6.95 10.89
C TYR A 4 -15.79 -6.20 9.65
N ALA A 5 -17.05 -6.44 9.27
CA ALA A 5 -17.67 -5.67 8.20
C ALA A 5 -17.94 -4.23 8.68
N PRO A 6 -18.06 -3.24 7.76
CA PRO A 6 -18.38 -1.86 8.13
C PRO A 6 -19.65 -1.76 8.98
N ARG A 7 -20.66 -2.60 8.69
CA ARG A 7 -21.91 -2.68 9.46
C ARG A 7 -21.68 -3.09 10.91
N ASP A 8 -20.83 -4.10 11.13
CA ASP A 8 -20.53 -4.58 12.49
C ASP A 8 -19.86 -3.47 13.30
N TYR A 9 -18.94 -2.70 12.69
CA TYR A 9 -18.33 -1.55 13.35
C TYR A 9 -19.34 -0.45 13.70
N ALA A 10 -20.33 -0.20 12.82
CA ALA A 10 -21.39 0.76 13.12
C ALA A 10 -22.23 0.31 14.32
N GLU A 11 -22.62 -0.96 14.38
CA GLU A 11 -23.34 -1.50 15.54
C GLU A 11 -22.47 -1.46 16.82
N MET A 12 -21.17 -1.80 16.72
CA MET A 12 -20.25 -1.67 17.86
C MET A 12 -20.24 -0.24 18.44
N ILE A 13 -20.20 0.77 17.58
CA ILE A 13 -20.20 2.18 18.00
C ILE A 13 -21.54 2.57 18.58
N ARG A 14 -22.65 2.10 17.99
CA ARG A 14 -23.99 2.30 18.55
C ARG A 14 -24.08 1.74 19.98
N PHE A 15 -23.67 0.50 20.20
CA PHE A 15 -23.64 -0.11 21.54
C PHE A 15 -22.68 0.63 22.47
N TYR A 16 -21.56 1.13 21.95
CA TYR A 16 -20.61 1.91 22.73
C TYR A 16 -21.22 3.21 23.27
N CYS A 17 -21.87 3.98 22.42
CA CYS A 17 -22.54 5.23 22.80
C CYS A 17 -23.74 5.00 23.74
N GLN A 18 -24.47 3.90 23.57
CA GLN A 18 -25.61 3.55 24.44
C GLN A 18 -25.20 3.11 25.86
N ASN A 19 -23.94 2.70 26.05
CA ASN A 19 -23.42 2.21 27.33
C ASN A 19 -22.41 3.19 27.92
N ASP A 20 -22.70 4.49 27.85
CA ASP A 20 -21.89 5.58 28.42
C ASP A 20 -20.41 5.54 28.01
N CYS A 21 -20.13 5.08 26.80
CA CYS A 21 -18.76 4.93 26.28
C CYS A 21 -17.89 3.98 27.13
N VAL A 22 -18.50 3.00 27.82
CA VAL A 22 -17.79 1.94 28.55
C VAL A 22 -17.62 0.70 27.65
N ALA A 23 -16.43 0.55 27.09
CA ALA A 23 -16.17 -0.45 26.03
C ALA A 23 -16.39 -1.91 26.46
N ALA A 24 -16.09 -2.23 27.72
CA ALA A 24 -16.28 -3.57 28.26
C ALA A 24 -17.78 -3.93 28.38
N VAL A 25 -18.62 -2.97 28.77
CA VAL A 25 -20.07 -3.16 28.89
C VAL A 25 -20.69 -3.27 27.51
N ALA A 26 -20.30 -2.38 26.59
CA ALA A 26 -20.73 -2.42 25.19
C ALA A 26 -20.42 -3.77 24.51
N ALA A 27 -19.23 -4.33 24.75
CA ALA A 27 -18.86 -5.64 24.19
C ALA A 27 -19.78 -6.78 24.72
N ARG A 28 -20.14 -6.74 26.00
CA ARG A 28 -21.08 -7.72 26.59
C ARG A 28 -22.49 -7.53 26.03
N ALA A 29 -22.97 -6.28 25.92
CA ALA A 29 -24.27 -5.96 25.35
C ALA A 29 -24.37 -6.42 23.89
N TYR A 30 -23.33 -6.17 23.09
CA TYR A 30 -23.23 -6.66 21.72
C TYR A 30 -23.27 -8.20 21.66
N ALA A 31 -22.50 -8.88 22.52
CA ALA A 31 -22.45 -10.33 22.58
C ALA A 31 -23.79 -10.96 23.01
N ALA A 32 -24.56 -10.27 23.86
CA ALA A 32 -25.89 -10.68 24.28
C ALA A 32 -26.94 -10.45 23.19
N ALA A 33 -26.86 -9.32 22.46
CA ALA A 33 -27.76 -9.01 21.34
C ALA A 33 -27.52 -9.92 20.12
N TYR A 34 -26.28 -10.33 19.88
CA TYR A 34 -25.89 -11.20 18.76
C TYR A 34 -25.20 -12.48 19.24
N PRO A 35 -25.96 -13.43 19.83
CA PRO A 35 -25.39 -14.65 20.39
C PRO A 35 -24.70 -15.51 19.33
N ASN A 36 -25.23 -15.52 18.10
CA ASN A 36 -24.78 -16.32 16.95
C ASN A 36 -23.75 -15.61 16.05
N ALA A 37 -23.27 -14.43 16.44
CA ALA A 37 -22.24 -13.73 15.65
C ALA A 37 -20.96 -14.56 15.59
N ALA A 38 -20.45 -14.78 14.38
CA ALA A 38 -19.23 -15.56 14.13
C ALA A 38 -17.99 -14.99 14.85
N ALA A 39 -17.93 -13.66 15.02
CA ALA A 39 -16.86 -13.00 15.76
C ALA A 39 -17.46 -11.99 16.75
N LYS A 40 -17.13 -12.13 18.03
CA LYS A 40 -17.55 -11.21 19.09
C LYS A 40 -16.45 -10.16 19.33
N PRO A 41 -16.76 -8.85 19.30
CA PRO A 41 -15.76 -7.82 19.53
C PRO A 41 -15.30 -7.81 20.98
N THR A 42 -14.02 -7.56 21.19
CA THR A 42 -13.49 -7.23 22.52
C THR A 42 -13.67 -5.74 22.80
N GLY A 43 -13.66 -5.33 24.07
CA GLY A 43 -13.71 -3.91 24.43
C GLY A 43 -12.59 -3.10 23.76
N LYS A 44 -11.39 -3.66 23.62
CA LYS A 44 -10.27 -3.02 22.89
C LYS A 44 -10.60 -2.77 21.41
N THR A 45 -11.30 -3.71 20.76
CA THR A 45 -11.74 -3.56 19.36
C THR A 45 -12.68 -2.36 19.20
N ILE A 46 -13.67 -2.26 20.08
CA ILE A 46 -14.67 -1.19 20.09
C ILE A 46 -13.99 0.16 20.34
N GLN A 47 -13.13 0.23 21.38
CA GLN A 47 -12.40 1.45 21.72
C GLN A 47 -11.51 1.91 20.56
N ARG A 48 -10.77 1.01 19.92
CA ARG A 48 -9.96 1.34 18.74
C ARG A 48 -10.81 1.79 17.55
N ALA A 49 -12.02 1.24 17.36
CA ALA A 49 -12.93 1.69 16.31
C ALA A 49 -13.42 3.11 16.57
N TRP A 50 -13.76 3.42 17.82
CA TRP A 50 -14.13 4.76 18.25
C TRP A 50 -12.98 5.77 18.05
N SER A 51 -11.78 5.47 18.54
CA SER A 51 -10.61 6.35 18.37
C SER A 51 -10.35 6.67 16.90
N ARG A 52 -10.36 5.65 16.03
CA ARG A 52 -10.15 5.86 14.57
C ARG A 52 -11.25 6.70 13.94
N LEU A 53 -12.50 6.53 14.37
CA LEU A 53 -13.61 7.36 13.88
C LEU A 53 -13.38 8.83 14.23
N VAL A 54 -12.99 9.11 15.47
CA VAL A 54 -12.74 10.48 15.94
C VAL A 54 -11.51 11.10 15.27
N GLU A 55 -10.43 10.34 15.15
CA GLU A 55 -9.15 10.84 14.63
C GLU A 55 -9.12 10.98 13.11
N THR A 56 -9.77 10.06 12.38
CA THR A 56 -9.62 9.94 10.92
C THR A 56 -10.95 9.98 10.15
N GLY A 57 -12.09 9.95 10.85
CA GLY A 57 -13.42 9.83 10.23
C GLY A 57 -13.76 8.41 9.77
N SER A 58 -12.92 7.41 10.03
CA SER A 58 -13.10 6.03 9.56
C SER A 58 -13.05 5.00 10.69
N VAL A 59 -13.97 4.04 10.66
CA VAL A 59 -13.99 2.89 11.59
C VAL A 59 -13.15 1.71 11.10
N MET A 60 -12.62 1.78 9.88
CA MET A 60 -11.92 0.68 9.23
C MET A 60 -10.44 0.66 9.60
N PRO A 61 -9.83 -0.51 9.83
CA PRO A 61 -8.43 -0.55 10.24
C PRO A 61 -7.56 -0.13 9.07
N ASN A 62 -6.59 0.75 9.31
CA ASN A 62 -5.66 1.14 8.27
C ASN A 62 -4.74 -0.05 7.96
N LYS A 63 -4.99 -0.71 6.84
CA LYS A 63 -4.17 -1.84 6.37
C LYS A 63 -2.91 -1.39 5.64
N LYS A 64 -2.78 -0.09 5.32
CA LYS A 64 -1.65 0.41 4.51
C LYS A 64 -0.30 0.26 5.23
N GLU A 65 -0.30 0.24 6.55
CA GLU A 65 0.91 0.09 7.38
C GLU A 65 1.08 -1.34 7.93
N CYS A 66 0.19 -2.27 7.56
CA CYS A 66 0.28 -3.65 7.97
C CYS A 66 1.17 -4.42 6.98
N GLY A 67 2.49 -4.36 7.20
CA GLY A 67 3.48 -5.13 6.45
C GLY A 67 4.86 -5.06 7.08
N ALA A 68 5.74 -6.00 6.75
CA ALA A 68 7.15 -5.87 7.12
C ALA A 68 7.70 -4.58 6.47
N HIS A 69 8.39 -3.75 7.27
CA HIS A 69 9.07 -2.57 6.74
C HIS A 69 9.95 -3.00 5.56
N ALA A 70 9.79 -2.34 4.41
CA ALA A 70 10.66 -2.58 3.27
C ALA A 70 12.03 -1.95 3.56
N THR A 71 12.84 -2.60 4.40
CA THR A 71 14.18 -2.12 4.83
C THR A 71 15.12 -1.85 3.66
N VAL A 72 14.91 -2.52 2.51
CA VAL A 72 15.72 -2.37 1.29
C VAL A 72 15.16 -1.31 0.33
N LEU A 73 13.86 -0.99 0.39
CA LEU A 73 13.26 0.10 -0.40
C LEU A 73 13.05 1.35 0.44
N THR A 74 14.13 1.82 1.05
CA THR A 74 14.14 3.18 1.59
C THR A 74 14.05 4.17 0.43
N VAL A 75 13.53 5.37 0.70
CA VAL A 75 13.46 6.47 -0.29
C VAL A 75 14.82 6.69 -0.95
N GLN A 76 15.89 6.69 -0.14
CA GLN A 76 17.26 6.84 -0.61
C GLN A 76 17.69 5.75 -1.60
N ASN A 77 17.35 4.49 -1.34
CA ASN A 77 17.69 3.40 -2.24
C ASN A 77 16.88 3.47 -3.55
N CYS A 78 15.63 3.90 -3.49
CA CYS A 78 14.81 4.12 -4.68
C CYS A 78 15.40 5.24 -5.54
N GLU A 79 15.73 6.38 -4.94
CA GLU A 79 16.39 7.51 -5.62
C GLU A 79 17.72 7.08 -6.26
N ALA A 80 18.57 6.37 -5.51
CA ALA A 80 19.86 5.89 -6.03
C ALA A 80 19.69 4.96 -7.24
N VAL A 81 18.66 4.10 -7.26
CA VAL A 81 18.34 3.27 -8.42
C VAL A 81 17.93 4.15 -9.61
N LEU A 82 17.01 5.10 -9.41
CA LEU A 82 16.49 5.97 -10.48
C LEU A 82 17.59 6.82 -11.10
N ASP A 83 18.48 7.38 -10.29
CA ASP A 83 19.61 8.19 -10.75
C ASP A 83 20.50 7.42 -11.73
N ARG A 84 20.76 6.13 -11.48
CA ARG A 84 21.60 5.32 -12.38
C ARG A 84 20.95 5.08 -13.75
N PHE A 85 19.64 4.94 -13.79
CA PHE A 85 18.90 4.78 -15.06
C PHE A 85 18.66 6.12 -15.77
N GLN A 86 18.57 7.23 -15.04
CA GLN A 86 18.53 8.57 -15.62
C GLN A 86 19.87 8.97 -16.26
N GLN A 87 20.98 8.64 -15.60
CA GLN A 87 22.33 8.89 -16.12
C GLN A 87 22.64 8.04 -17.37
N ASP A 88 22.29 6.76 -17.35
CA ASP A 88 22.45 5.86 -18.48
C ASP A 88 21.31 4.83 -18.54
N GLY A 89 20.33 5.09 -19.42
CA GLY A 89 19.17 4.22 -19.61
C GLY A 89 19.47 2.86 -20.24
N LYS A 90 20.71 2.60 -20.68
CA LYS A 90 21.11 1.32 -21.30
C LYS A 90 21.62 0.31 -20.27
N ARG A 91 21.79 0.71 -19.00
CA ARG A 91 22.33 -0.17 -17.95
C ARG A 91 21.37 -1.31 -17.66
N SER A 92 21.92 -2.48 -17.38
CA SER A 92 21.10 -3.63 -17.02
C SER A 92 20.67 -3.57 -15.55
N ILE A 93 19.48 -4.08 -15.26
CA ILE A 93 18.97 -4.24 -13.88
C ILE A 93 19.97 -5.02 -13.00
N ARG A 94 20.70 -5.97 -13.59
CA ARG A 94 21.70 -6.78 -12.86
C ARG A 94 22.92 -5.98 -12.47
N ASP A 95 23.36 -5.06 -13.32
CA ASP A 95 24.54 -4.24 -13.07
C ASP A 95 24.25 -3.21 -11.97
N VAL A 96 23.10 -2.53 -12.06
CA VAL A 96 22.66 -1.58 -11.01
C VAL A 96 22.43 -2.29 -9.67
N ALA A 97 21.83 -3.49 -9.69
CA ALA A 97 21.66 -4.30 -8.49
C ALA A 97 22.99 -4.66 -7.81
N ARG A 98 24.02 -5.03 -8.60
CA ARG A 98 25.34 -5.35 -8.07
C ARG A 98 26.06 -4.12 -7.54
N GLU A 99 25.92 -2.98 -8.22
CA GLU A 99 26.56 -1.73 -7.81
C GLU A 99 26.01 -1.16 -6.51
N LEU A 100 24.68 -1.23 -6.32
CA LEU A 100 24.01 -0.68 -5.14
C LEU A 100 23.85 -1.71 -4.00
N ASP A 101 24.32 -2.94 -4.18
CA ASP A 101 24.10 -4.07 -3.27
C ASP A 101 22.60 -4.29 -2.92
N ILE A 102 21.74 -4.13 -3.93
CA ILE A 102 20.29 -4.29 -3.82
C ILE A 102 19.87 -5.53 -4.61
N SER A 103 18.86 -6.26 -4.12
CA SER A 103 18.34 -7.41 -4.86
C SER A 103 17.73 -6.99 -6.21
N ARG A 104 17.99 -7.78 -7.26
CA ARG A 104 17.45 -7.56 -8.62
C ARG A 104 15.94 -7.35 -8.64
N SER A 105 15.21 -8.08 -7.81
CA SER A 105 13.75 -7.96 -7.66
C SER A 105 13.33 -6.60 -7.10
N SER A 106 14.11 -6.03 -6.18
CA SER A 106 13.85 -4.70 -5.62
C SER A 106 14.10 -3.61 -6.66
N VAL A 107 15.23 -3.67 -7.39
CA VAL A 107 15.50 -2.75 -8.51
C VAL A 107 14.39 -2.80 -9.55
N HIS A 108 13.99 -4.01 -9.98
CA HIS A 108 12.89 -4.18 -10.93
C HIS A 108 11.54 -3.65 -10.40
N ARG A 109 11.29 -3.77 -9.09
CA ARG A 109 10.09 -3.21 -8.45
C ARG A 109 10.09 -1.68 -8.48
N VAL A 110 11.20 -1.03 -8.13
CA VAL A 110 11.35 0.43 -8.20
C VAL A 110 11.06 0.95 -9.60
N LEU A 111 11.68 0.34 -10.61
CA LEU A 111 11.45 0.73 -12.01
C LEU A 111 9.97 0.59 -12.41
N LYS A 112 9.30 -0.49 -11.96
CA LYS A 112 7.88 -0.72 -12.25
C LYS A 112 6.97 0.31 -11.57
N GLU A 113 7.25 0.67 -10.32
CA GLU A 113 6.48 1.65 -9.55
C GLU A 113 6.61 3.06 -10.16
N GLU A 114 7.82 3.42 -10.64
CA GLU A 114 8.11 4.67 -11.34
C GLU A 114 7.78 4.65 -12.84
N LYS A 115 7.14 3.59 -13.32
CA LYS A 115 6.71 3.42 -14.73
C LYS A 115 7.86 3.50 -15.75
N LEU A 116 9.08 3.14 -15.34
CA LEU A 116 10.23 2.98 -16.20
C LEU A 116 10.23 1.57 -16.79
N HIS A 117 9.97 1.48 -18.10
CA HIS A 117 9.93 0.22 -18.82
C HIS A 117 11.24 0.00 -19.58
N ALA A 118 11.74 -1.24 -19.57
CA ALA A 118 12.80 -1.63 -20.48
C ALA A 118 12.27 -1.49 -21.92
N TYR A 119 12.93 -0.66 -22.73
CA TYR A 119 12.63 -0.51 -24.14
C TYR A 119 13.86 -0.90 -24.96
N HIS A 120 13.63 -1.53 -26.11
CA HIS A 120 14.66 -1.77 -27.09
C HIS A 120 14.59 -0.65 -28.13
N TYR A 121 15.58 0.23 -28.13
CA TYR A 121 15.67 1.25 -29.16
C TYR A 121 16.14 0.62 -30.48
N SER A 122 15.21 0.48 -31.42
CA SER A 122 15.51 0.08 -32.80
C SER A 122 15.56 1.32 -33.68
N ARG A 123 16.73 1.66 -34.20
CA ARG A 123 16.87 2.70 -35.22
C ARG A 123 16.29 2.17 -36.53
N VAL A 124 15.14 2.70 -36.96
CA VAL A 124 14.54 2.37 -38.26
C VAL A 124 15.22 3.21 -39.36
N GLN A 125 14.98 2.86 -40.63
CA GLN A 125 15.55 3.45 -41.84
C GLN A 125 15.83 4.95 -41.70
N GLU A 126 17.07 5.34 -42.02
CA GLU A 126 17.47 6.73 -42.12
C GLU A 126 16.69 7.42 -43.24
N LEU A 127 16.04 8.56 -42.93
CA LEU A 127 15.42 9.40 -43.93
C LEU A 127 16.51 9.88 -44.90
N LYS A 128 16.47 9.38 -46.13
CA LYS A 128 17.34 9.87 -47.19
C LYS A 128 16.74 11.15 -47.75
N ASP A 129 17.58 11.97 -48.39
CA ASP A 129 17.09 13.18 -49.07
C ASP A 129 16.08 12.86 -50.20
N GLU A 130 16.11 11.62 -50.72
CA GLU A 130 15.16 11.08 -51.69
C GLU A 130 13.77 10.78 -51.10
N ASP A 131 13.67 10.57 -49.78
CA ASP A 131 12.41 10.26 -49.08
C ASP A 131 11.59 11.54 -48.77
N ARG A 132 12.14 12.73 -49.05
CA ARG A 132 11.42 14.00 -48.88
C ARG A 132 10.37 14.14 -49.98
N GLU A 133 9.12 14.44 -49.61
CA GLU A 133 8.02 14.64 -50.55
C GLU A 133 8.42 15.65 -51.65
N ARG A 134 8.40 15.21 -52.91
CA ARG A 134 8.44 16.12 -54.06
C ARG A 134 7.11 16.85 -54.13
N ARG A 135 7.12 18.12 -53.72
CA ARG A 135 6.01 19.06 -53.90
C ARG A 135 5.82 19.45 -55.35
#